data_AF-A0A820LRS1-F1
#
_entry.id   AF-A0A820LRS1-F1
#
_cell.length_a   1.000
_cell.length_b   1.000
_cell.length_c   1.000
_cell.angle_alpha   90.00
_cell.angle_beta   90.00
_cell.angle_gamma   90.00
#
_symmetry.space_group_name_H-M   'P 1'
#
loop_
_entity.id
_entity.type
_entity.pdbx_description
1 polymer ?
#
loop_
_entity_poly.entity_id
_entity_poly.type
_entity_poly.pdbx_seq_one_letter_code
_entity_poly.pdbx_strand_id
1 'polypeptide(L)'
;MLGCCVPRDPSKQTNKRINEALERERKEMNAESKLLLLGAGESGKSTVVKQMKIIFNENGYTTEECLRFKPVIYSNTIQSMLALL
;
A
#
# COMPACT_ATOMS: atom_id res chain seq x y z
N MET A 1 19.92 53.48 -2.06
CA MET A 1 18.78 52.55 -1.84
C MET A 1 19.33 51.27 -1.23
N LEU A 2 19.22 51.10 0.09
CA LEU A 2 19.72 49.92 0.78
C LEU A 2 18.85 48.70 0.43
N GLY A 3 19.46 47.71 -0.22
CA GLY A 3 18.89 46.38 -0.35
C GLY A 3 18.88 45.71 1.03
N CYS A 4 17.69 45.56 1.60
CA CYS A 4 17.49 44.74 2.80
C CYS A 4 17.69 43.27 2.44
N CYS A 5 18.87 42.75 2.77
CA CYS A 5 19.14 41.34 2.97
C CYS A 5 18.26 40.85 4.14
N VAL A 6 17.06 40.37 3.83
CA VAL A 6 16.25 39.60 4.78
C VAL A 6 17.05 38.35 5.12
N PRO A 7 17.35 38.05 6.39
CA PRO A 7 17.97 36.78 6.73
C PRO A 7 17.05 35.68 6.23
N ARG A 8 17.57 34.87 5.29
CA ARG A 8 16.87 33.71 4.74
C ARG A 8 16.76 32.70 5.87
N ASP A 9 15.71 32.85 6.66
CA ASP A 9 15.43 32.01 7.83
C ASP A 9 15.23 30.57 7.33
N PRO A 10 16.20 29.66 7.58
CA PRO A 10 16.15 28.31 7.06
C PRO A 10 14.89 27.58 7.55
N SER A 11 14.36 27.97 8.71
CA SER A 11 13.11 27.43 9.26
C SER A 11 11.91 27.74 8.35
N LYS A 12 11.82 28.93 7.76
CA LYS A 12 10.73 29.31 6.85
C LYS A 12 10.78 28.51 5.55
N GLN A 13 11.98 28.28 5.02
CA GLN A 13 12.15 27.48 3.80
C GLN A 13 11.81 26.00 4.04
N THR A 14 12.19 25.46 5.21
CA THR A 14 11.83 24.09 5.62
C THR A 14 10.33 23.95 5.84
N ASN A 15 9.70 24.88 6.58
CA ASN A 15 8.24 24.89 6.78
C ASN A 15 7.47 24.95 5.46
N LYS A 16 7.93 25.77 4.50
CA LYS A 16 7.32 25.84 3.17
C LYS A 16 7.37 24.49 2.44
N ARG A 17 8.53 23.81 2.46
CA ARG A 17 8.69 22.48 1.83
C ARG A 17 7.81 21.41 2.47
N ILE A 18 7.68 21.43 3.80
CA ILE A 18 6.82 20.50 4.54
C ILE A 18 5.35 20.73 4.15
N ASN A 19 4.88 21.97 4.15
CA ASN A 19 3.51 22.29 3.76
C ASN A 19 3.20 21.89 2.31
N GLU A 20 4.15 22.10 1.39
CA GLU A 20 4.00 21.65 -0.01
C GLU A 20 3.93 20.12 -0.13
N ALA A 21 4.67 19.38 0.70
CA ALA A 21 4.59 17.92 0.75
C ALA A 21 3.25 17.44 1.31
N LEU A 22 2.78 18.03 2.41
CA LEU A 22 1.50 17.70 3.04
C LEU A 22 0.31 17.94 2.10
N GLU A 23 0.31 19.06 1.36
CA GLU A 23 -0.74 19.35 0.38
C GLU A 23 -0.71 18.38 -0.81
N ARG A 24 0.48 17.89 -1.21
CA ARG A 24 0.59 16.84 -2.23
C ARG A 24 0.01 15.52 -1.74
N GLU A 25 0.42 15.07 -0.56
CA GLU A 25 -0.08 13.84 0.07
C GLU A 25 -1.59 13.90 0.29
N ARG A 26 -2.13 15.06 0.69
CA ARG A 26 -3.57 15.27 0.85
C ARG A 26 -4.32 15.10 -0.48
N LYS A 27 -3.78 15.62 -1.58
CA LYS A 27 -4.39 15.44 -2.92
C LYS A 27 -4.36 13.99 -3.35
N GLU A 28 -3.25 13.29 -3.12
CA GLU A 28 -3.11 11.87 -3.43
C GLU A 28 -4.10 11.02 -2.61
N MET A 29 -4.22 11.27 -1.30
CA MET A 29 -5.21 10.59 -0.45
C MET A 29 -6.65 10.88 -0.88
N ASN A 30 -6.97 12.10 -1.31
CA ASN A 30 -8.30 12.44 -1.78
C ASN A 30 -8.64 11.79 -3.14
N ALA A 31 -7.63 11.48 -3.95
CA ALA A 31 -7.79 10.75 -5.20
C ALA A 31 -7.87 9.23 -4.99
N GLU A 32 -7.41 8.73 -3.84
CA GLU A 32 -7.46 7.31 -3.50
C GLU A 32 -8.89 6.86 -3.12
N SER A 33 -9.42 5.87 -3.84
CA SER A 33 -10.69 5.23 -3.48
C SER A 33 -10.44 4.03 -2.57
N LYS A 34 -10.91 4.11 -1.32
CA LYS A 34 -10.79 3.03 -0.33
C LYS A 34 -12.02 2.14 -0.35
N LEU A 35 -11.80 0.82 -0.45
CA LEU A 35 -12.85 -0.20 -0.50
C LEU A 35 -12.75 -1.11 0.72
N LEU A 36 -13.89 -1.42 1.33
CA LEU A 36 -14.00 -2.39 2.42
C LEU A 36 -14.79 -3.61 1.95
N LEU A 37 -14.16 -4.78 1.98
CA LEU A 37 -14.80 -6.06 1.68
C LEU A 37 -15.28 -6.73 2.96
N LEU A 38 -16.60 -6.86 3.10
CA LEU A 38 -17.25 -7.51 4.24
C LEU A 38 -17.78 -8.91 3.86
N GLY A 39 -17.81 -9.82 4.83
CA GLY A 39 -18.31 -11.18 4.64
C GLY A 39 -17.85 -12.12 5.76
N ALA A 40 -18.53 -13.26 5.90
CA ALA A 40 -18.22 -14.29 6.90
C ALA A 40 -16.78 -14.84 6.78
N GLY A 41 -16.31 -15.57 7.80
CA GLY A 41 -15.05 -16.32 7.69
C GLY A 41 -15.04 -17.18 6.42
N GLU A 42 -13.89 -17.27 5.76
CA GLU A 42 -13.69 -18.13 4.57
C GLU A 42 -14.55 -17.81 3.33
N SER A 43 -15.32 -16.72 3.35
CA SER A 43 -16.21 -16.29 2.25
C SER A 43 -15.50 -15.84 0.95
N GLY A 44 -14.19 -16.09 0.81
CA GLY A 44 -13.43 -15.75 -0.39
C GLY A 44 -12.98 -14.29 -0.54
N LYS A 45 -13.09 -13.44 0.51
CA LYS A 45 -12.63 -12.03 0.46
C LYS A 45 -11.18 -11.89 0.00
N SER A 46 -10.28 -12.70 0.57
CA SER A 46 -8.87 -12.72 0.18
C SER A 46 -8.68 -13.14 -1.28
N THR A 47 -9.55 -14.00 -1.80
CA THR A 47 -9.53 -14.44 -3.21
C THR A 47 -9.91 -13.29 -4.13
N VAL A 48 -10.94 -12.52 -3.80
CA VAL A 48 -11.35 -11.32 -4.59
C VAL A 48 -10.21 -10.31 -4.66
N VAL A 49 -9.56 -10.02 -3.54
CA VAL A 49 -8.40 -9.09 -3.50
C VAL A 49 -7.24 -9.60 -4.35
N LYS A 50 -6.94 -10.91 -4.29
CA LYS A 50 -5.90 -11.52 -5.14
C LYS A 50 -6.23 -11.37 -6.64
N GLN A 51 -7.49 -11.55 -7.02
CA GLN A 51 -7.92 -11.37 -8.41
C GLN A 51 -7.87 -9.92 -8.87
N MET A 52 -8.25 -8.96 -8.01
CA MET A 52 -8.07 -7.53 -8.33
C MET A 52 -6.61 -7.22 -8.65
N LYS A 53 -5.67 -7.77 -7.88
CA LYS A 53 -4.24 -7.59 -8.18
C LYS A 53 -3.84 -8.18 -9.53
N ILE A 54 -4.34 -9.35 -9.90
CA ILE A 54 -4.04 -9.99 -11.20
C ILE A 54 -4.59 -9.15 -12.37
N ILE A 55 -5.80 -8.58 -12.23
CA ILE A 55 -6.49 -7.88 -13.32
C ILE A 55 -5.94 -6.46 -13.50
N PHE A 56 -5.69 -5.73 -12.40
CA PHE A 56 -5.35 -4.31 -12.45
C PHE A 56 -3.85 -4.00 -12.38
N ASN A 57 -3.01 -4.94 -11.94
CA ASN A 57 -1.57 -4.75 -11.91
C ASN A 57 -0.95 -5.34 -13.18
N GLU A 58 -0.35 -4.51 -14.03
CA GLU A 58 0.18 -4.91 -15.36
C GLU A 58 1.18 -6.08 -15.30
N ASN A 59 1.91 -6.20 -14.19
CA ASN A 59 2.91 -7.26 -13.97
C ASN A 59 2.43 -8.38 -13.03
N GLY A 60 1.15 -8.39 -12.63
CA GLY A 60 0.58 -9.39 -11.74
C GLY A 60 1.35 -9.55 -10.42
N TYR A 61 1.81 -10.78 -10.15
CA TYR A 61 2.67 -11.10 -9.01
C TYR A 61 4.12 -11.24 -9.43
N THR A 62 5.02 -10.57 -8.70
CA THR A 62 6.46 -10.72 -8.94
C THR A 62 6.96 -12.07 -8.44
N THR A 63 8.12 -12.51 -8.95
CA THR A 63 8.78 -13.73 -8.48
C THR A 63 9.03 -13.69 -6.97
N GLU A 64 9.43 -12.54 -6.43
CA GLU A 64 9.67 -12.37 -5.00
C GLU A 64 8.38 -12.55 -4.18
N GLU A 65 7.25 -12.02 -4.65
CA GLU A 65 5.96 -12.20 -4.00
C GLU A 65 5.52 -13.67 -4.03
N CYS A 66 5.70 -14.35 -5.16
CA CYS A 66 5.44 -15.79 -5.27
C CYS A 66 6.29 -16.60 -4.29
N LEU A 67 7.56 -16.25 -4.12
CA LEU A 67 8.44 -16.89 -3.13
C LEU A 67 7.96 -16.66 -1.69
N ARG A 68 7.40 -15.48 -1.38
CA ARG A 68 6.79 -15.21 -0.06
C ARG A 68 5.53 -16.05 0.18
N PHE A 69 4.81 -16.47 -0.87
CA PHE A 69 3.65 -17.36 -0.72
C PHE A 69 4.02 -18.84 -0.53
N LYS A 70 5.22 -19.29 -0.90
CA LYS A 70 5.67 -20.68 -0.70
C LYS A 70 5.44 -21.24 0.71
N PRO A 71 5.88 -20.58 1.81
CA PRO A 71 5.65 -21.12 3.15
C PRO A 71 4.17 -21.26 3.50
N VAL A 72 3.32 -20.35 2.99
CA VAL A 72 1.86 -20.41 3.17
C VAL A 72 1.28 -21.63 2.46
N ILE A 73 1.75 -21.94 1.24
CA ILE A 73 1.32 -23.13 0.49
C ILE A 73 1.70 -24.40 1.25
N TYR A 74 2.94 -24.48 1.76
CA TYR A 74 3.39 -25.63 2.56
C TYR A 74 2.55 -25.80 3.84
N SER A 75 2.33 -24.72 4.58
CA SER A 75 1.49 -24.74 5.78
C SER A 75 0.08 -25.22 5.48
N ASN A 76 -0.56 -24.65 4.45
CA ASN A 76 -1.93 -25.02 4.07
C ASN A 76 -2.01 -26.48 3.63
N THR A 77 -1.01 -26.99 2.92
CA THR A 77 -0.96 -28.39 2.48
C THR A 77 -0.89 -29.34 3.67
N ILE A 78 0.03 -29.09 4.62
CA ILE A 78 0.19 -29.91 5.82
C ILE A 78 -1.07 -29.85 6.68
N GLN A 79 -1.61 -28.64 6.93
CA GLN A 79 -2.84 -28.47 7.70
C GLN A 79 -4.03 -29.19 7.07
N SER A 80 -4.16 -29.12 5.74
CA SER A 80 -5.23 -29.83 5.02
C SER A 80 -5.06 -31.34 5.11
N MET A 81 -3.83 -31.86 5.03
CA MET A 81 -3.56 -33.28 5.24
C MET A 81 -3.91 -33.73 6.67
N LEU A 82 -3.51 -32.95 7.68
CA LEU A 82 -3.83 -33.24 9.08
C LEU A 82 -5.32 -33.21 9.38
N ALA A 83 -6.08 -32.32 8.73
CA ALA A 83 -7.53 -32.24 8.90
C ALA A 83 -8.29 -33.44 8.32
N LEU A 84 -7.65 -34.22 7.43
CA LEU A 84 -8.23 -35.42 6.82
C LEU A 84 -7.87 -36.71 7.56
N LEU A 85 -6.91 -36.67 8.49
CA LEU A 85 -6.49 -37.78 9.35
C LEU A 85 -7.28 -37.79 10.66
#